data_AF-A0A9D7HCP4-F1
#
_entry.id   AF-A0A9D7HCP4-F1
#
_cell.length_a   1.000
_cell.length_b   1.000
_cell.length_c   1.000
_cell.angle_alpha   90.00
_cell.angle_beta   90.00
_cell.angle_gamma   90.00
#
_symmetry.space_group_name_H-M   'P 1'
#
loop_
_entity.id
_entity.type
_entity.pdbx_description
1 polymer ?
#
loop_
_entity_poly.entity_id
_entity_poly.type
_entity_poly.pdbx_seq_one_letter_code
_entity_poly.pdbx_strand_id
1 'polypeptide(L)'
;MRPLGPNSVFSHERLPQAPLEAAPARNRVRFLALSIFAVLLLLAGRSVQLAFSGDPLARSHSASAATSLPRADIVDRNGVLLATTVRAWALTAEPAHVRNAVETADTLMQHFPGLEREPLLRRLNNTDQTTVA
;
A
#
# COMPACT_ATOMS: atom_id res chain seq x y z
N MET A 1 -64.93 37.18 -68.31
CA MET A 1 -64.36 37.73 -67.07
C MET A 1 -65.29 37.39 -65.91
N ARG A 2 -64.85 36.52 -64.99
CA ARG A 2 -65.56 36.17 -63.75
C ARG A 2 -64.51 36.17 -62.62
N PRO A 3 -64.74 36.86 -61.49
CA PRO A 3 -63.73 37.06 -60.46
C PRO A 3 -63.55 35.82 -59.58
N LEU A 4 -62.28 35.48 -59.30
CA LEU A 4 -61.88 34.50 -58.30
C LEU A 4 -62.04 35.10 -56.90
N GLY A 5 -62.91 34.49 -56.09
CA GLY A 5 -62.97 34.67 -54.64
C GLY A 5 -61.82 33.97 -53.93
N PRO A 6 -61.68 34.16 -52.60
CA PRO A 6 -60.41 34.19 -51.89
C PRO A 6 -59.88 32.79 -51.56
N ASN A 7 -58.63 32.53 -51.93
CA ASN A 7 -57.88 31.34 -51.53
C ASN A 7 -57.12 31.62 -50.23
N SER A 8 -57.79 31.52 -49.08
CA SER A 8 -57.09 31.33 -47.80
C SER A 8 -56.81 29.84 -47.61
N VAL A 9 -55.74 29.36 -48.22
CA VAL A 9 -55.15 28.06 -47.85
C VAL A 9 -53.87 28.36 -47.10
N PHE A 10 -54.01 28.64 -45.80
CA PHE A 10 -52.89 28.51 -44.88
C PHE A 10 -52.51 27.04 -44.84
N SER A 11 -51.51 26.66 -45.63
CA SER A 11 -50.83 25.39 -45.49
C SER A 11 -50.17 25.37 -44.12
N HIS A 12 -50.78 24.65 -43.17
CA HIS A 12 -50.07 24.27 -41.96
C HIS A 12 -48.94 23.32 -42.36
N GLU A 13 -47.76 23.87 -42.64
CA GLU A 13 -46.53 23.10 -42.59
C GLU A 13 -46.36 22.58 -41.16
N ARG A 14 -46.82 21.35 -40.94
CA ARG A 14 -46.44 20.58 -39.76
C ARG A 14 -44.94 20.33 -39.88
N LEU A 15 -44.15 21.16 -39.20
CA LEU A 15 -42.77 20.85 -38.88
C LEU A 15 -42.73 19.42 -38.33
N PRO A 16 -41.80 18.57 -38.81
CA PRO A 16 -41.69 17.20 -38.34
C PRO A 16 -41.57 17.21 -36.81
N GLN A 17 -42.57 16.65 -36.14
CA GLN A 17 -42.54 16.53 -34.70
C GLN A 17 -41.40 15.58 -34.35
N ALA A 18 -40.34 16.11 -33.74
CA ALA A 18 -39.31 15.29 -33.13
C ALA A 18 -40.00 14.34 -32.14
N PRO A 19 -39.82 13.02 -32.24
CA PRO A 19 -40.38 12.11 -31.25
C PRO A 19 -39.76 12.46 -29.89
N LEU A 20 -40.56 12.97 -28.98
CA LEU A 20 -40.24 13.08 -27.55
C LEU A 20 -40.27 11.68 -26.91
N GLU A 21 -39.56 10.72 -27.48
CA GLU A 21 -39.31 9.42 -26.87
C GLU A 21 -38.10 9.54 -25.94
N ALA A 22 -38.26 10.34 -24.88
CA ALA A 22 -37.30 10.45 -23.80
C ALA A 22 -37.78 9.67 -22.57
N ALA A 23 -38.15 8.38 -22.71
CA ALA A 23 -38.74 7.62 -21.60
C ALA A 23 -38.00 6.33 -21.16
N PRO A 24 -37.26 5.57 -22.01
CA PRO A 24 -36.53 4.39 -21.51
C PRO A 24 -35.13 4.69 -20.95
N ALA A 25 -34.48 5.76 -21.43
CA ALA A 25 -33.09 6.07 -21.09
C ALA A 25 -32.94 6.61 -19.66
N ARG A 26 -33.94 7.33 -19.15
CA ARG A 26 -33.86 8.08 -17.89
C ARG A 26 -33.73 7.15 -16.67
N ASN A 27 -34.41 6.00 -16.70
CA ASN A 27 -34.31 5.01 -15.63
C ASN A 27 -32.97 4.26 -15.68
N ARG A 28 -32.51 3.88 -16.88
CA ARG A 28 -31.21 3.22 -17.08
C ARG A 28 -30.04 4.09 -16.65
N VAL A 29 -30.08 5.38 -17.01
CA VAL A 29 -29.07 6.37 -16.59
C VAL A 29 -29.08 6.57 -15.08
N ARG A 30 -30.26 6.59 -14.44
CA ARG A 30 -30.36 6.66 -12.96
C ARG A 30 -29.79 5.43 -12.28
N PHE A 31 -30.07 4.23 -12.78
CA PHE A 31 -29.49 2.99 -12.25
C PHE A 31 -27.96 2.96 -12.41
N LEU A 32 -27.44 3.38 -13.56
CA LEU A 32 -26.00 3.48 -13.78
C LEU A 32 -25.36 4.48 -12.80
N ALA A 33 -25.96 5.66 -12.64
CA ALA A 33 -25.47 6.68 -11.71
C ALA A 33 -25.47 6.18 -10.25
N LEU A 34 -26.55 5.51 -9.81
CA LEU A 34 -26.62 4.93 -8.48
C LEU A 34 -25.61 3.80 -8.28
N SER A 35 -25.40 2.95 -9.29
CA SER A 35 -24.40 1.87 -9.22
C SER A 35 -22.99 2.42 -9.08
N ILE A 36 -22.63 3.41 -9.89
CA ILE A 36 -21.31 4.05 -9.81
C ILE A 36 -21.15 4.74 -8.45
N PHE A 37 -22.17 5.47 -8.01
CA PHE A 37 -22.16 6.12 -6.70
C PHE A 37 -21.98 5.12 -5.55
N ALA A 38 -22.66 3.97 -5.60
CA ALA A 38 -22.54 2.92 -4.59
C ALA A 38 -21.12 2.31 -4.55
N VAL A 39 -20.50 2.07 -5.71
CA VAL A 39 -19.11 1.57 -5.78
C VAL A 39 -18.14 2.61 -5.19
N LEU A 40 -18.29 3.89 -5.56
CA LEU A 40 -17.46 4.96 -5.02
C LEU A 40 -17.63 5.10 -3.50
N LEU A 41 -18.86 4.97 -2.97
CA LEU A 41 -19.11 4.94 -1.54
C LEU A 41 -18.42 3.75 -0.85
N LEU A 42 -18.41 2.57 -1.46
CA LEU A 42 -17.75 1.39 -0.91
C LEU A 42 -16.22 1.58 -0.88
N LEU A 43 -15.64 2.14 -1.94
CA LEU A 43 -14.21 2.48 -1.99
C LEU A 43 -13.84 3.54 -0.94
N ALA A 44 -14.65 4.59 -0.79
CA ALA A 44 -14.47 5.61 0.23
C ALA A 44 -14.62 5.05 1.66
N GLY A 45 -15.59 4.16 1.87
CA GLY A 45 -15.73 3.44 3.14
C GLY A 45 -14.50 2.57 3.44
N ARG A 46 -13.97 1.86 2.45
CA ARG A 46 -12.75 1.05 2.58
C ARG A 46 -11.52 1.90 2.85
N SER A 47 -11.37 3.05 2.20
CA SER A 47 -10.23 3.95 2.45
C SER A 47 -10.31 4.56 3.84
N VAL A 48 -11.50 4.97 4.31
CA VAL A 48 -11.71 5.41 5.70
C VAL A 48 -11.39 4.29 6.69
N GLN A 49 -11.88 3.07 6.44
CA GLN A 49 -11.55 1.91 7.27
C GLN A 49 -10.03 1.71 7.37
N LEU A 50 -9.33 1.77 6.23
CA LEU A 50 -7.87 1.60 6.17
C LEU A 50 -7.12 2.75 6.88
N ALA A 51 -7.63 3.97 6.78
CA ALA A 51 -7.05 5.14 7.45
C ALA A 51 -7.12 5.03 8.97
N PHE A 52 -8.23 4.49 9.52
CA PHE A 52 -8.42 4.35 10.97
C PHE A 52 -7.87 3.03 11.53
N SER A 53 -7.95 1.93 10.77
CA SER A 53 -7.46 0.61 11.20
C SER A 53 -5.97 0.39 10.93
N GLY A 54 -5.33 1.30 10.20
CA GLY A 54 -4.03 1.06 9.58
C GLY A 54 -4.16 0.14 8.38
N ASP A 55 -3.24 0.26 7.42
CA ASP A 55 -3.20 -0.63 6.27
C ASP A 55 -2.59 -1.99 6.70
N PRO A 56 -3.35 -3.11 6.69
CA PRO A 56 -2.83 -4.43 7.02
C PRO A 56 -1.79 -4.92 5.99
N LEU A 57 -1.72 -4.27 4.83
CA LEU A 57 -0.73 -4.51 3.79
C LEU A 57 0.34 -3.42 3.73
N ALA A 58 0.27 -2.38 4.58
CA ALA A 58 1.40 -1.52 4.85
C ALA A 58 2.40 -2.35 5.62
N ARG A 59 3.11 -3.20 4.87
CA ARG A 59 4.44 -3.63 5.21
C ARG A 59 5.18 -2.35 5.52
N SER A 60 5.41 -2.15 6.81
CA SER A 60 6.46 -1.29 7.29
C SER A 60 7.64 -1.44 6.34
N HIS A 61 8.15 -0.34 5.78
CA HIS A 61 9.42 -0.37 5.08
C HIS A 61 10.59 -0.77 6.01
N SER A 62 10.34 -1.03 7.30
CA SER A 62 11.22 -1.89 8.07
C SER A 62 11.18 -3.26 7.42
N ALA A 63 12.29 -3.60 6.75
CA ALA A 63 12.67 -4.91 6.25
C ALA A 63 11.67 -5.95 6.71
N SER A 64 10.88 -6.49 5.77
CA SER A 64 10.02 -7.64 6.00
C SER A 64 10.86 -8.65 6.77
N ALA A 65 10.75 -8.62 8.10
CA ALA A 65 11.47 -9.51 8.96
C ALA A 65 10.84 -10.83 8.57
N ALA A 66 11.54 -11.56 7.70
CA ALA A 66 11.09 -12.81 7.17
C ALA A 66 10.61 -13.55 8.39
N THR A 67 9.28 -13.75 8.47
CA THR A 67 8.68 -14.34 9.64
C THR A 67 9.29 -15.72 9.70
N SER A 68 10.36 -15.85 10.48
CA SER A 68 11.17 -17.05 10.44
C SER A 68 10.27 -18.09 11.05
N LEU A 69 9.86 -19.05 10.23
CA LEU A 69 9.09 -20.17 10.71
C LEU A 69 9.95 -20.81 11.81
N PRO A 70 9.45 -20.89 13.05
CA PRO A 70 10.26 -21.42 14.15
C PRO A 70 10.64 -22.85 13.81
N ARG A 71 11.95 -23.12 13.82
CA ARG A 71 12.47 -24.48 13.64
C ARG A 71 12.05 -25.29 14.86
N ALA A 72 11.37 -26.41 14.61
CA ALA A 72 10.95 -27.34 15.64
C ALA A 72 12.14 -28.02 16.31
N ASP A 73 11.94 -28.39 17.57
CA ASP A 73 12.91 -29.16 18.34
C ASP A 73 13.13 -30.55 17.73
N ILE A 74 14.39 -30.98 17.68
CA ILE A 74 14.76 -32.34 17.25
C ILE A 74 14.86 -33.20 18.49
N VAL A 75 14.15 -34.33 18.49
CA VAL A 75 14.16 -35.33 19.56
C VAL A 75 14.62 -36.69 19.03
N ASP A 76 15.23 -37.51 19.89
CA ASP A 76 15.52 -38.91 19.60
C ASP A 76 14.25 -39.78 19.69
N ARG A 77 14.34 -41.06 19.32
CA ARG A 77 13.27 -42.08 19.41
C ARG A 77 12.64 -42.23 20.80
N ASN A 78 13.39 -41.90 21.84
CA ASN A 78 12.92 -41.95 23.23
C ASN A 78 12.32 -40.61 23.70
N GLY A 79 12.18 -39.61 22.81
CA GLY A 79 11.68 -38.28 23.13
C GLY A 79 12.71 -37.35 23.80
N VAL A 80 13.99 -37.73 23.84
CA VAL A 80 15.06 -36.91 24.43
C VAL A 80 15.45 -35.79 23.46
N LEU A 81 15.50 -34.55 23.94
CA LEU A 81 15.89 -33.37 23.16
C LEU A 81 17.34 -33.47 22.69
N LEU A 82 17.55 -33.35 21.37
CA LEU A 82 18.86 -33.34 20.73
C LEU A 82 19.26 -31.95 20.22
N ALA A 83 18.31 -31.16 19.71
CA ALA A 83 18.58 -29.80 19.25
C ALA A 83 17.34 -28.92 19.40
N THR A 84 17.54 -27.68 19.87
CA THR A 84 16.48 -26.68 20.01
C THR A 84 16.89 -25.36 19.37
N THR A 85 15.90 -24.51 19.10
CA THR A 85 16.12 -23.16 18.62
C THR A 85 16.16 -22.20 19.79
N VAL A 86 17.30 -21.54 19.98
CA VAL A 86 17.46 -20.50 21.00
C VAL A 86 17.28 -19.11 20.38
N ARG A 87 16.63 -18.21 21.11
CA ARG A 87 16.55 -16.80 20.71
C ARG A 87 17.92 -16.17 20.89
N ALA A 88 18.43 -15.55 19.83
CA ALA A 88 19.66 -14.79 19.84
C ALA A 88 19.39 -13.38 19.32
N TRP A 89 20.16 -12.41 19.83
CA TRP A 89 20.15 -11.04 19.35
C TRP A 89 21.41 -10.78 18.55
N ALA A 90 21.24 -10.11 17.41
CA ALA A 90 22.34 -9.58 16.63
C ALA A 90 22.34 -8.05 16.74
N LEU A 91 23.48 -7.48 17.10
CA LEU A 91 23.69 -6.03 17.05
C LEU A 91 24.43 -5.71 15.75
N THR A 92 23.81 -4.87 14.92
CA THR A 92 24.40 -4.36 13.68
C THR A 92 24.47 -2.84 13.73
N ALA A 93 25.40 -2.27 12.98
CA ALA A 93 25.55 -0.82 12.87
C ALA A 93 25.70 -0.47 11.39
N GLU A 94 25.00 0.58 10.96
CA GLU A 94 25.19 1.18 9.65
C GLU A 94 26.13 2.39 9.80
N PRO A 95 27.35 2.35 9.24
CA PRO A 95 28.36 3.39 9.44
C PRO A 95 27.86 4.81 9.14
N ALA A 96 27.02 4.97 8.10
CA ALA A 96 26.42 6.24 7.72
C ALA A 96 25.57 6.91 8.82
N HIS A 97 25.02 6.12 9.73
CA HIS A 97 24.16 6.59 10.82
C HIS A 97 24.90 6.75 12.16
N VAL A 98 26.20 6.43 12.21
CA VAL A 98 27.01 6.53 13.43
C VAL A 98 27.50 7.97 13.59
N ARG A 99 27.00 8.67 14.62
CA ARG A 99 27.35 10.08 14.86
C ARG A 99 28.81 10.29 15.29
N ASN A 100 29.30 9.44 16.20
CA ASN A 100 30.66 9.52 16.74
C ASN A 100 31.27 8.11 16.76
N ALA A 101 32.04 7.78 15.72
CA ALA A 101 32.66 6.46 15.59
C ALA A 101 33.63 6.14 16.74
N VAL A 102 34.33 7.15 17.26
CA VAL A 102 35.33 6.98 18.33
C VAL A 102 34.68 6.56 19.64
N GLU A 103 33.72 7.38 20.10
CA GLU A 103 32.97 7.10 21.33
C GLU A 103 32.16 5.80 21.24
N THR A 104 31.59 5.52 20.06
CA THR A 104 30.85 4.28 19.81
C THR A 104 31.76 3.07 19.94
N ALA A 105 32.96 3.10 19.32
CA ALA A 105 33.91 2.00 19.43
C ALA A 105 34.39 1.78 20.87
N ASP A 106 34.74 2.86 21.58
CA ASP A 106 35.22 2.80 22.96
C ASP A 106 34.14 2.23 23.90
N THR A 107 32.87 2.59 23.69
CA THR A 107 31.73 2.05 24.46
C THR A 107 31.48 0.57 24.13
N LEU A 108 31.53 0.18 22.86
CA LEU A 108 31.34 -1.21 22.45
C LEU A 108 32.44 -2.11 23.04
N MET A 109 33.69 -1.66 23.07
CA MET A 109 34.79 -2.44 23.65
C MET A 109 34.63 -2.71 25.15
N GLN A 110 33.96 -1.83 25.89
CA GLN A 110 33.70 -2.03 27.33
C GLN A 110 32.73 -3.20 27.57
N HIS A 111 31.77 -3.41 26.68
CA HIS A 111 30.75 -4.46 26.82
C HIS A 111 31.08 -5.75 26.04
N PHE A 112 31.94 -5.67 25.03
CA PHE A 112 32.32 -6.79 24.17
C PHE A 112 33.85 -7.00 24.20
N PRO A 113 34.37 -7.79 25.15
CA PRO A 113 35.81 -7.89 25.44
C PRO A 113 36.67 -8.54 24.34
N GLY A 114 36.06 -9.01 23.24
CA GLY A 114 36.76 -9.55 22.07
C GLY A 114 36.89 -8.56 20.90
N LEU A 115 36.45 -7.31 21.05
CA LEU A 115 36.55 -6.30 19.99
C LEU A 115 37.86 -5.52 20.08
N GLU A 116 38.55 -5.42 18.94
CA GLU A 116 39.76 -4.62 18.80
C GLU A 116 39.43 -3.22 18.27
N ARG A 117 40.06 -2.19 18.86
CA ARG A 117 39.74 -0.77 18.59
C ARG A 117 39.94 -0.36 17.13
N GLU A 118 41.14 -0.58 16.60
CA GLU A 118 41.54 -0.17 15.26
C GLU A 118 40.64 -0.73 14.15
N PRO A 119 40.35 -2.05 14.09
CA PRO A 119 39.45 -2.57 13.07
C PRO A 119 38.00 -2.11 13.28
N LEU A 120 37.54 -1.90 14.52
CA LEU A 120 36.19 -1.37 14.77
C LEU A 120 36.04 0.06 14.26
N LEU A 121 36.99 0.94 14.58
CA LEU A 121 37.00 2.32 14.11
C LEU A 121 37.04 2.41 12.58
N ARG A 122 37.87 1.57 11.95
CA ARG A 122 37.94 1.51 10.48
C ARG A 122 36.61 1.13 9.86
N ARG A 123 35.88 0.18 10.45
CA ARG A 123 34.56 -0.26 9.96
C ARG A 123 33.48 0.78 10.19
N LEU A 124 33.46 1.42 11.35
CA LEU A 124 32.48 2.47 11.69
C LEU A 124 32.69 3.77 10.89
N ASN A 125 33.90 4.05 10.41
CA ASN A 125 34.18 5.20 9.55
C ASN A 125 34.01 4.90 8.04
N ASN A 126 33.82 3.64 7.66
CA ASN A 126 33.66 3.27 6.25
C ASN A 126 32.18 3.34 5.85
N THR A 127 31.76 4.53 5.40
CA THR A 127 30.38 4.83 4.98
C THR A 127 29.93 4.06 3.73
N ASP A 128 30.87 3.56 2.92
CA ASP A 128 30.55 2.81 1.69
C ASP A 128 30.05 1.39 1.99
N GLN A 129 30.20 0.91 3.23
CA GLN A 129 29.68 -0.39 3.66
C GLN A 129 28.21 -0.29 4.06
N THR A 130 27.32 -0.16 3.08
CA THR A 130 25.88 -0.38 3.29
C THR A 130 25.63 -1.88 3.46
N THR A 131 25.13 -2.28 4.63
CA THR A 131 24.66 -3.65 4.84
C THR A 131 23.41 -3.85 3.98
N VAL A 132 23.51 -4.63 2.91
CA VAL A 132 22.35 -5.05 2.11
C VAL A 132 21.54 -5.99 3.00
N ALA A 133 20.37 -5.52 3.44
CA ALA A 133 19.42 -6.27 4.25
C ALA A 133 18.70 -7.36 3.45
#